data_AF-A0A433DW86-F1
#
_entry.id   AF-A0A433DW86-F1
#
_cell.length_a   1.000
_cell.length_b   1.000
_cell.length_c   1.000
_cell.angle_alpha   90.00
_cell.angle_beta   90.00
_cell.angle_gamma   90.00
#
_symmetry.space_group_name_H-M   'P 1'
#
loop_
_entity.id
_entity.type
_entity.pdbx_description
1 polymer ?
#
loop_
_entity_poly.entity_id
_entity_poly.type
_entity_poly.pdbx_seq_one_letter_code
_entity_poly.pdbx_strand_id
1 'polypeptide(L)'
;MPQAILAAAAAFVGAALVKRYPPAHVITGGLLTTATGFGLTVFLAPASPPLLVATMLGLVSLGAGLALALSNDIIMSSVRPERAGQAAATSETAYEVGTTLGTAVLGGLLVSWYTRVSSTGADGLGLPADLLDRASSTLAEALIAAGEVGGGTGSLLLAAAKEAFTEAATVTGIAGAGVMVVAAIWALVTLRGVSANLDLAEEHERQVH
;
A
#
# COMPACT_ATOMS: atom_id res chain seq x y z
N MET A 1 9.79 8.07 9.57
CA MET A 1 10.57 9.13 8.88
C MET A 1 11.20 8.68 7.55
N PRO A 2 11.83 7.49 7.43
CA PRO A 2 12.42 7.04 6.16
C PRO A 2 11.42 6.94 4.99
N GLN A 3 10.20 6.49 5.26
CA GLN A 3 9.13 6.35 4.26
C GLN A 3 8.70 7.67 3.61
N ALA A 4 8.63 8.77 4.38
CA ALA A 4 8.25 10.09 3.85
C ALA A 4 9.34 10.65 2.93
N ILE A 5 10.62 10.38 3.25
CA ILE A 5 11.75 10.76 2.42
C ILE A 5 11.74 9.99 1.10
N LEU A 6 11.44 8.69 1.13
CA LEU A 6 11.32 7.88 -0.08
C LEU A 6 10.15 8.34 -0.96
N ALA A 7 9.00 8.65 -0.37
CA ALA A 7 7.87 9.20 -1.12
C ALA A 7 8.20 10.56 -1.76
N ALA A 8 8.90 11.44 -1.04
CA ALA A 8 9.36 12.72 -1.58
C ALA A 8 10.40 12.54 -2.70
N ALA A 9 11.37 11.61 -2.52
CA ALA A 9 12.37 11.29 -3.53
C ALA A 9 11.73 10.70 -4.81
N ALA A 10 10.66 9.93 -4.66
CA ALA A 10 9.93 9.33 -5.77
C ALA A 10 9.34 10.39 -6.72
N ALA A 11 8.93 11.55 -6.22
CA ALA A 11 8.45 12.66 -7.05
C ALA A 11 9.56 13.19 -7.98
N PHE A 12 10.78 13.36 -7.47
CA PHE A 12 11.92 13.79 -8.28
C PHE A 12 12.33 12.74 -9.32
N VAL A 13 12.30 11.46 -8.93
CA VAL A 13 12.56 10.34 -9.85
C VAL A 13 11.50 10.27 -10.95
N GLY A 14 10.22 10.45 -10.60
CA GLY A 14 9.11 10.50 -11.54
C GLY A 14 9.28 11.63 -12.57
N ALA A 15 9.60 12.85 -12.11
CA ALA A 15 9.85 14.00 -12.97
C ALA A 15 11.03 13.78 -13.94
N ALA A 16 12.07 13.06 -13.52
CA ALA A 16 13.18 12.69 -14.39
C ALA A 16 12.81 11.60 -15.41
N LEU A 17 11.99 10.62 -15.00
CA LEU A 17 11.58 9.49 -15.85
C LEU A 17 10.61 9.91 -16.95
N VAL A 18 9.70 10.85 -16.69
CA VAL A 18 8.72 11.31 -17.69
C VAL A 18 9.37 12.08 -18.85
N LYS A 19 10.59 12.61 -18.68
CA LYS A 19 11.38 13.18 -19.79
C LYS A 19 11.80 12.15 -20.83
N ARG A 20 11.74 10.85 -20.51
CA ARG A 20 12.22 9.76 -21.37
C ARG A 20 11.17 8.71 -21.66
N TYR A 21 10.10 8.64 -20.86
CA TYR A 21 9.07 7.62 -20.97
C TYR A 21 7.67 8.23 -20.91
N PRO A 22 6.70 7.68 -21.66
CA PRO A 22 5.32 8.17 -21.61
C PRO A 22 4.76 8.07 -20.18
N PRO A 23 3.99 9.08 -19.71
CA PRO A 23 3.46 9.11 -18.34
C PRO A 23 2.69 7.85 -17.94
N ALA A 24 1.96 7.25 -18.90
CA ALA A 24 1.23 6.00 -18.70
C ALA A 24 2.14 4.84 -18.24
N HIS A 25 3.34 4.71 -18.82
CA HIS A 25 4.29 3.65 -18.46
C HIS A 25 4.93 3.91 -17.10
N VAL A 26 5.22 5.17 -16.78
CA VAL A 26 5.84 5.54 -15.51
C VAL A 26 4.86 5.30 -14.35
N ILE A 27 3.59 5.71 -14.49
CA ILE A 27 2.54 5.44 -13.49
C ILE A 27 2.32 3.93 -13.33
N THR A 28 2.23 3.18 -14.43
CA THR A 28 2.09 1.72 -14.40
C THR A 28 3.27 1.08 -13.66
N GLY A 29 4.50 1.53 -13.92
CA GLY A 29 5.71 1.07 -13.22
C GLY A 29 5.67 1.37 -11.72
N GLY A 30 5.18 2.55 -11.32
CA GLY A 30 4.94 2.89 -9.92
C GLY A 30 3.97 1.94 -9.23
N LEU A 31 2.81 1.69 -9.86
CA LEU A 31 1.78 0.78 -9.34
C LEU A 31 2.29 -0.66 -9.23
N LEU A 32 3.07 -1.15 -10.21
CA LEU A 32 3.70 -2.48 -10.14
C LEU A 32 4.80 -2.55 -9.08
N THR A 33 5.51 -1.46 -8.83
CA THR A 33 6.49 -1.37 -7.73
C THR A 33 5.78 -1.48 -6.38
N THR A 34 4.65 -0.79 -6.21
CA THR A 34 3.80 -0.92 -5.02
C THR A 34 3.24 -2.34 -4.89
N ALA A 35 2.77 -2.94 -5.98
CA ALA A 35 2.30 -4.33 -5.99
C ALA A 35 3.41 -5.32 -5.56
N THR A 36 4.65 -5.08 -5.98
CA THR A 36 5.80 -5.89 -5.57
C THR A 36 6.05 -5.77 -4.06
N GLY A 37 6.03 -4.54 -3.52
CA GLY A 37 6.17 -4.32 -2.08
C GLY A 37 5.12 -5.06 -1.24
N PHE A 38 3.85 -5.05 -1.69
CA PHE A 38 2.79 -5.84 -1.09
C PHE A 38 2.97 -7.35 -1.29
N GLY A 39 3.37 -7.78 -2.48
CA GLY A 39 3.56 -9.20 -2.82
C GLY A 39 4.69 -9.86 -2.03
N LEU A 40 5.71 -9.10 -1.64
CA LEU A 40 6.81 -9.60 -0.81
C LEU A 40 6.37 -10.06 0.59
N THR A 41 5.15 -9.72 1.04
CA THR A 41 4.59 -10.21 2.31
C THR A 41 4.52 -11.73 2.39
N VAL A 42 4.51 -12.46 1.27
CA VAL A 42 4.61 -13.93 1.24
C VAL A 42 5.91 -14.48 1.84
N PHE A 43 6.95 -13.66 1.93
CA PHE A 43 8.22 -14.04 2.57
C PHE A 43 8.26 -13.65 4.05
N LEU A 44 7.17 -13.11 4.60
CA LEU A 44 7.11 -12.70 5.99
C LEU A 44 6.98 -13.94 6.90
N ALA A 45 7.87 -14.03 7.86
CA ALA A 45 7.81 -14.91 9.01
C ALA A 45 7.83 -14.09 10.32
N PRO A 46 7.39 -14.63 11.47
CA PRO A 46 7.45 -13.93 12.76
C PRO A 46 8.84 -13.41 13.15
N ALA A 47 9.90 -14.09 12.70
CA ALA A 47 11.30 -13.75 12.94
C ALA A 47 11.97 -13.00 11.76
N SER A 48 11.17 -12.38 10.89
CA SER A 48 11.70 -11.69 9.70
C SER A 48 12.70 -10.58 10.08
N PRO A 49 13.78 -10.41 9.30
CA PRO A 49 14.73 -9.34 9.53
C PRO A 49 14.06 -7.98 9.29
N PRO A 50 14.36 -6.94 10.09
CA PRO A 50 13.80 -5.59 9.90
C PRO A 50 14.05 -5.01 8.50
N LEU A 51 15.15 -5.43 7.87
CA LEU A 51 15.51 -5.01 6.51
C LEU A 51 14.47 -5.46 5.47
N LEU A 52 13.88 -6.65 5.62
CA LEU A 52 12.86 -7.15 4.70
C LEU A 52 11.61 -6.25 4.79
N VAL A 53 11.13 -5.98 6.01
CA VAL A 53 9.98 -5.09 6.25
C VAL A 53 10.26 -3.68 5.73
N ALA A 54 11.46 -3.15 5.99
CA ALA A 54 11.88 -1.85 5.46
C ALA A 54 11.88 -1.81 3.92
N THR A 55 12.31 -2.90 3.27
CA THR A 55 12.29 -3.03 1.80
C THR A 55 10.87 -3.04 1.26
N MET A 56 9.96 -3.81 1.88
CA MET A 56 8.54 -3.84 1.49
C MET A 56 7.90 -2.45 1.59
N LEU A 57 8.04 -1.78 2.73
CA LEU A 57 7.49 -0.44 2.97
C LEU A 57 8.12 0.61 2.05
N GLY A 58 9.42 0.47 1.76
CA GLY A 58 10.13 1.33 0.83
C GLY A 58 9.60 1.22 -0.59
N LEU A 59 9.38 0.01 -1.09
CA LEU A 59 8.79 -0.22 -2.42
C LEU A 59 7.36 0.30 -2.52
N VAL A 60 6.53 0.06 -1.50
CA VAL A 60 5.17 0.59 -1.43
C VAL A 60 5.18 2.12 -1.50
N SER A 61 6.01 2.76 -0.68
CA SER A 61 6.11 4.22 -0.58
C SER A 61 6.66 4.87 -1.85
N LEU A 62 7.70 4.27 -2.45
CA LEU A 62 8.31 4.76 -3.68
C LEU A 62 7.35 4.63 -4.87
N GLY A 63 6.75 3.47 -5.04
CA GLY A 63 5.81 3.22 -6.15
C GLY A 63 4.57 4.09 -6.07
N ALA A 64 3.98 4.21 -4.87
CA ALA A 64 2.77 4.99 -4.65
C ALA A 64 3.04 6.50 -4.78
N GLY A 65 4.16 6.98 -4.23
CA GLY A 65 4.56 8.38 -4.36
C GLY A 65 4.77 8.81 -5.81
N LEU A 66 5.43 7.97 -6.61
CA LEU A 66 5.66 8.22 -8.03
C LEU A 66 4.34 8.21 -8.83
N ALA A 67 3.47 7.23 -8.61
CA ALA A 67 2.18 7.15 -9.28
C ALA A 67 1.27 8.34 -8.93
N LEU A 68 1.23 8.73 -7.65
CA LEU A 68 0.40 9.84 -7.16
C LEU A 68 0.88 11.19 -7.71
N ALA A 69 2.18 11.46 -7.66
CA ALA A 69 2.75 12.72 -8.16
C ALA A 69 2.42 12.93 -9.65
N LEU A 70 2.68 11.91 -10.48
CA LEU A 70 2.42 12.01 -11.92
C LEU A 70 0.93 12.05 -12.26
N SER A 71 0.09 11.34 -11.49
CA SER A 71 -1.36 11.42 -11.68
C SER A 71 -1.86 12.84 -11.43
N ASN A 72 -1.36 13.50 -10.39
CA ASN A 72 -1.71 14.89 -10.09
C ASN A 72 -1.26 15.85 -11.19
N ASP A 73 -0.03 15.70 -11.69
CA ASP A 73 0.48 16.52 -12.81
C ASP A 73 -0.37 16.36 -14.08
N ILE A 74 -0.78 15.13 -14.41
CA ILE A 74 -1.66 14.85 -15.56
C ILE A 74 -3.04 15.49 -15.36
N ILE A 75 -3.64 15.34 -14.18
CA ILE A 75 -4.95 15.92 -13.87
C ILE A 75 -4.92 17.45 -14.06
N MET A 76 -3.90 18.09 -13.50
CA MET A 76 -3.78 19.55 -13.53
C MET A 76 -3.43 20.09 -14.92
N SER A 77 -2.60 19.38 -15.69
CA SER A 77 -2.27 19.78 -17.07
C SER A 77 -3.39 19.52 -18.08
N SER A 78 -4.35 18.65 -17.76
CA SER A 78 -5.47 18.30 -18.66
C SER A 78 -6.64 19.28 -18.60
N VAL A 79 -6.61 20.28 -17.71
CA VAL A 79 -7.70 21.25 -17.52
C VAL A 79 -7.24 22.68 -17.76
N ARG A 80 -8.17 23.54 -18.18
CA ARG A 80 -7.90 24.98 -18.31
C ARG A 80 -7.66 25.63 -16.93
N PRO A 81 -6.82 26.67 -16.84
CA PRO A 81 -6.47 27.31 -15.56
C PRO A 81 -7.68 27.73 -14.72
N GLU A 82 -8.76 28.20 -15.35
CA GLU A 82 -9.97 28.65 -14.64
C GLU A 82 -10.74 27.49 -13.99
N ARG A 83 -10.48 26.25 -14.40
CA ARG A 83 -11.09 25.02 -13.86
C ARG A 83 -10.12 24.19 -13.02
N ALA A 84 -8.87 24.61 -12.87
CA ALA A 84 -7.85 23.92 -12.10
C ALA A 84 -8.29 23.66 -10.64
N GLY A 85 -8.95 24.64 -10.01
CA GLY A 85 -9.49 24.47 -8.66
C GLY A 85 -10.59 23.41 -8.56
N GLN A 86 -11.44 23.26 -9.58
CA GLN A 86 -12.48 22.23 -9.62
C GLN A 86 -11.88 20.83 -9.80
N ALA A 87 -10.87 20.70 -10.66
CA ALA A 87 -10.15 19.45 -10.87
C ALA A 87 -9.39 19.02 -9.60
N ALA A 88 -8.69 19.96 -8.96
CA ALA A 88 -7.97 19.74 -7.70
C ALA A 88 -8.92 19.26 -6.59
N ALA A 89 -10.05 19.96 -6.38
CA ALA A 89 -11.04 19.57 -5.37
C ALA A 89 -11.63 18.16 -5.62
N THR A 90 -11.87 17.82 -6.89
CA THR A 90 -12.36 16.49 -7.27
C THR A 90 -11.31 15.41 -7.00
N SER A 91 -10.04 15.70 -7.34
CA SER A 91 -8.92 14.78 -7.10
C SER A 91 -8.67 14.56 -5.61
N GLU A 92 -8.74 15.62 -4.81
CA GLU A 92 -8.57 15.52 -3.34
C GLU A 92 -9.68 14.66 -2.73
N THR A 93 -10.94 14.90 -3.13
CA THR A 93 -12.07 14.08 -2.67
C THR A 93 -11.88 12.61 -3.07
N ALA A 94 -11.44 12.34 -4.31
CA ALA A 94 -11.18 10.98 -4.76
C ALA A 94 -10.05 10.32 -3.95
N TYR A 95 -9.00 11.07 -3.60
CA TYR A 95 -7.90 10.60 -2.77
C TYR A 95 -8.34 10.28 -1.34
N GLU A 96 -9.10 11.17 -0.69
CA GLU A 96 -9.64 10.97 0.67
C GLU A 96 -10.58 9.76 0.72
N VAL A 97 -11.50 9.65 -0.25
CA VAL A 97 -12.42 8.52 -0.37
C VAL A 97 -11.65 7.23 -0.62
N GLY A 98 -10.68 7.23 -1.54
CA GLY A 98 -9.84 6.08 -1.84
C GLY A 98 -9.04 5.61 -0.62
N THR A 99 -8.44 6.55 0.11
CA THR A 99 -7.68 6.26 1.33
C THR A 99 -8.57 5.68 2.43
N THR A 100 -9.77 6.25 2.62
CA THR A 100 -10.74 5.78 3.61
C THR A 100 -11.24 4.37 3.27
N LEU A 101 -11.65 4.14 2.02
CA LEU A 101 -12.11 2.83 1.55
C LEU A 101 -10.99 1.79 1.61
N GLY A 102 -9.78 2.13 1.16
CA GLY A 102 -8.62 1.24 1.22
C GLY A 102 -8.28 0.84 2.64
N THR A 103 -8.27 1.81 3.56
CA THR A 103 -8.02 1.56 4.99
C THR A 103 -9.12 0.68 5.60
N ALA A 104 -10.39 0.93 5.28
CA ALA A 104 -11.50 0.14 5.78
C ALA A 104 -11.48 -1.31 5.25
N VAL A 105 -11.26 -1.50 3.94
CA VAL A 105 -11.28 -2.82 3.30
C VAL A 105 -10.04 -3.64 3.67
N LEU A 106 -8.84 -3.11 3.45
CA LEU A 106 -7.61 -3.85 3.74
C LEU A 106 -7.36 -3.97 5.25
N GLY A 107 -7.63 -2.91 6.02
CA GLY A 107 -7.54 -2.97 7.48
C GLY A 107 -8.57 -3.93 8.08
N GLY A 108 -9.80 -3.92 7.57
CA GLY A 108 -10.84 -4.88 7.97
C GLY A 108 -10.46 -6.31 7.61
N LEU A 109 -9.89 -6.55 6.44
CA LEU A 109 -9.37 -7.87 6.05
C LEU A 109 -8.27 -8.34 7.00
N LEU A 110 -7.30 -7.47 7.31
CA LEU A 110 -6.21 -7.78 8.24
C LEU A 110 -6.75 -8.16 9.62
N VAL A 111 -7.62 -7.33 10.20
CA VAL A 111 -8.18 -7.54 11.53
C VAL A 111 -9.05 -8.80 11.56
N SER A 112 -9.95 -8.97 10.60
CA SER A 112 -10.84 -10.14 10.55
C SER A 112 -10.08 -11.46 10.36
N TRP A 113 -9.02 -11.47 9.55
CA TRP A 113 -8.17 -12.65 9.38
C TRP A 113 -7.35 -12.93 10.64
N TYR A 114 -6.75 -11.89 11.24
CA TYR A 114 -6.00 -12.01 12.50
C TYR A 114 -6.88 -12.60 13.60
N THR A 115 -8.07 -12.06 13.84
CA THR A 115 -8.98 -12.54 14.88
C THR A 115 -9.40 -13.98 14.65
N ARG A 116 -9.67 -14.36 13.39
CA ARG A 116 -9.98 -15.75 13.03
C ARG A 116 -8.85 -16.72 13.35
N VAL A 117 -7.62 -16.40 12.94
CA VAL A 117 -6.48 -17.32 13.14
C VAL A 117 -6.05 -17.33 14.61
N SER A 118 -6.00 -16.17 15.26
CA SER A 118 -5.57 -16.02 16.65
C SER A 118 -6.48 -16.76 17.63
N SER A 119 -7.81 -16.69 17.44
CA SER A 119 -8.76 -17.47 18.26
C SER A 119 -8.49 -18.98 18.15
N THR A 120 -8.38 -19.51 16.94
CA THR A 120 -8.11 -20.95 16.74
C THR A 120 -6.75 -21.41 17.28
N GLY A 121 -5.73 -20.55 17.24
CA GLY A 121 -4.38 -20.88 17.72
C GLY A 121 -4.24 -20.86 19.24
N ALA A 122 -5.10 -20.12 19.95
CA ALA A 122 -5.00 -19.91 21.38
C ALA A 122 -5.96 -20.79 22.22
N ASP A 123 -6.98 -21.40 21.60
CA ASP A 123 -7.96 -22.26 22.26
C ASP A 123 -7.34 -23.44 23.06
N GLY A 124 -6.18 -23.94 22.64
CA GLY A 124 -5.46 -25.04 23.29
C GLY A 124 -4.69 -24.66 24.57
N LEU A 125 -4.62 -23.38 24.93
CA LEU A 125 -3.78 -22.89 26.03
C LEU A 125 -4.45 -22.92 27.41
N GLY A 126 -5.75 -23.25 27.49
CA GLY A 126 -6.49 -23.34 28.75
C GLY A 126 -6.63 -21.99 29.48
N LEU A 127 -6.61 -20.89 28.73
CA LEU A 127 -6.73 -19.54 29.25
C LEU A 127 -8.19 -19.14 29.48
N PRO A 128 -8.48 -18.19 30.39
CA PRO A 128 -9.81 -17.62 30.53
C PRO A 128 -10.33 -17.04 29.21
N ALA A 129 -11.64 -17.20 28.95
CA ALA A 129 -12.26 -16.77 27.70
C ALA A 129 -12.13 -15.26 27.45
N ASP A 130 -12.17 -14.42 28.49
CA ASP A 130 -12.03 -12.97 28.34
C ASP A 130 -10.63 -12.57 27.85
N LEU A 131 -9.61 -13.28 28.32
CA LEU A 131 -8.22 -13.06 27.94
C LEU A 131 -7.96 -13.53 26.51
N LEU A 132 -8.55 -14.67 26.11
CA LEU A 132 -8.51 -15.16 24.73
C LEU A 132 -9.20 -14.19 23.77
N ASP A 133 -10.39 -13.70 24.12
CA ASP A 133 -11.11 -12.70 23.32
C ASP A 133 -10.28 -11.42 23.15
N ARG A 134 -9.71 -10.89 24.25
CA ARG A 134 -8.80 -9.73 24.19
C ARG A 134 -7.58 -10.00 23.30
N ALA A 135 -6.89 -11.12 23.49
CA ALA A 135 -5.69 -11.46 22.72
C ALA A 135 -5.99 -11.64 21.22
N SER A 136 -7.17 -12.15 20.87
CA SER A 136 -7.59 -12.31 19.47
C SER A 136 -8.01 -11.01 18.78
N SER A 137 -8.22 -9.92 19.53
CA SER A 137 -8.66 -8.64 18.96
C SER A 137 -7.56 -7.93 18.16
N THR A 138 -6.34 -7.85 18.71
CA THR A 138 -5.17 -7.24 18.06
C THR A 138 -3.88 -7.90 18.55
N LEU A 139 -2.80 -7.79 17.77
CA LEU A 139 -1.47 -8.23 18.21
C LEU A 139 -0.98 -7.45 19.44
N ALA A 140 -1.38 -6.18 19.58
CA ALA A 140 -1.03 -5.35 20.72
C ALA A 140 -1.67 -5.86 22.02
N GLU A 141 -2.96 -6.21 21.98
CA GLU A 141 -3.64 -6.82 23.12
C GLU A 141 -3.08 -8.21 23.44
N ALA A 142 -2.71 -9.01 22.43
CA ALA A 142 -2.04 -10.29 22.66
C ALA A 142 -0.69 -10.14 23.37
N LEU A 143 0.10 -9.11 23.04
CA LEU A 143 1.34 -8.79 23.73
C LEU A 143 1.11 -8.44 25.22
N ILE A 144 0.07 -7.66 25.50
CA ILE A 144 -0.32 -7.30 26.88
C ILE A 144 -0.76 -8.54 27.64
N ALA A 145 -1.69 -9.32 27.07
CA ALA A 145 -2.22 -10.54 27.66
C ALA A 145 -1.12 -11.59 27.91
N ALA A 146 -0.18 -11.76 26.97
CA ALA A 146 0.98 -12.63 27.16
C ALA A 146 1.86 -12.20 28.34
N GLY A 147 2.01 -10.88 28.56
CA GLY A 147 2.69 -10.32 29.72
C GLY A 147 1.96 -10.55 31.04
N GLU A 148 0.63 -10.46 31.03
CA GLU A 148 -0.23 -10.75 32.20
C GLU A 148 -0.18 -12.23 32.59
N VAL A 149 -0.22 -13.15 31.61
CA VAL A 149 -0.12 -14.60 31.85
C VAL A 149 1.27 -15.00 32.32
N GLY A 150 2.32 -14.46 31.69
CA GLY A 150 3.70 -14.78 31.99
C GLY A 150 4.11 -16.24 31.75
N GLY A 151 5.36 -16.56 32.05
CA GLY A 151 5.89 -17.92 31.95
C GLY A 151 5.84 -18.53 30.53
N GLY A 152 5.81 -19.87 30.46
CA GLY A 152 5.76 -20.61 29.20
C GLY A 152 4.43 -20.45 28.45
N THR A 153 3.33 -20.27 29.17
CA THR A 153 2.01 -20.08 28.54
C THR A 153 1.91 -18.71 27.86
N GLY A 154 2.42 -17.65 28.49
CA GLY A 154 2.48 -16.32 27.89
C GLY A 154 3.37 -16.29 26.63
N SER A 155 4.50 -17.00 26.62
CA SER A 155 5.35 -17.08 25.43
C SER A 155 4.70 -17.85 24.28
N LEU A 156 3.94 -18.92 24.58
CA LEU A 156 3.14 -19.64 23.59
C LEU A 156 2.01 -18.78 23.02
N LEU A 157 1.30 -18.02 23.87
CA LEU A 157 0.27 -17.08 23.42
C LEU A 157 0.85 -16.03 22.47
N LEU A 158 2.01 -15.44 22.83
CA LEU A 158 2.67 -14.46 22.00
C LEU A 158 3.15 -15.05 20.67
N ALA A 159 3.67 -16.28 20.67
CA ALA A 159 4.10 -16.97 19.46
C ALA A 159 2.91 -17.20 18.52
N ALA A 160 1.79 -17.70 19.04
CA ALA A 160 0.56 -17.91 18.29
C ALA A 160 0.02 -16.60 17.69
N ALA A 161 0.01 -15.51 18.47
CA ALA A 161 -0.44 -14.21 18.00
C ALA A 161 0.45 -13.64 16.88
N LYS A 162 1.78 -13.81 16.99
CA LYS A 162 2.70 -13.37 15.93
C LYS A 162 2.51 -14.17 14.64
N GLU A 163 2.31 -15.47 14.74
CA GLU A 163 2.02 -16.34 13.59
C GLU A 163 0.72 -15.90 12.91
N ALA A 164 -0.36 -15.73 13.67
CA ALA A 164 -1.65 -15.24 13.19
C ALA A 164 -1.54 -13.87 12.50
N PHE A 165 -0.75 -12.95 13.07
CA PHE A 165 -0.54 -11.63 12.48
C PHE A 165 0.26 -11.70 11.18
N THR A 166 1.31 -12.52 11.12
CA THR A 166 2.11 -12.73 9.91
C THR A 166 1.26 -13.33 8.79
N GLU A 167 0.39 -14.29 9.10
CA GLU A 167 -0.54 -14.87 8.14
C GLU A 167 -1.54 -13.82 7.64
N ALA A 168 -2.17 -13.07 8.55
CA ALA A 168 -3.11 -12.00 8.20
C ALA A 168 -2.45 -10.91 7.33
N ALA A 169 -1.21 -10.54 7.65
CA ALA A 169 -0.43 -9.58 6.86
C ALA A 169 -0.12 -10.12 5.45
N THR A 170 0.15 -11.42 5.33
CA THR A 170 0.38 -12.09 4.04
C THR A 170 -0.87 -12.08 3.17
N VAL A 171 -2.01 -12.49 3.72
CA VAL A 171 -3.29 -12.50 3.00
C VAL A 171 -3.69 -11.09 2.56
N THR A 172 -3.55 -10.11 3.47
CA THR A 172 -3.83 -8.71 3.17
C THR A 172 -2.87 -8.14 2.13
N GLY A 173 -1.59 -8.51 2.19
CA GLY A 173 -0.58 -8.11 1.21
C GLY A 173 -0.87 -8.69 -0.17
N ILE A 174 -1.26 -9.95 -0.29
CA ILE A 174 -1.68 -10.54 -1.57
C ILE A 174 -2.89 -9.80 -2.15
N ALA A 175 -3.90 -9.50 -1.33
CA ALA A 175 -5.06 -8.71 -1.75
C ALA A 175 -4.64 -7.31 -2.23
N GLY A 176 -3.80 -6.61 -1.47
CA GLY A 176 -3.25 -5.31 -1.83
C GLY A 176 -2.46 -5.35 -3.15
N ALA A 177 -1.61 -6.36 -3.35
CA ALA A 177 -0.89 -6.57 -4.59
C ALA A 177 -1.84 -6.77 -5.78
N GLY A 178 -2.90 -7.55 -5.60
CA GLY A 178 -3.94 -7.74 -6.61
C GLY A 178 -4.64 -6.43 -7.00
N VAL A 179 -5.03 -5.62 -6.02
CA VAL A 179 -5.63 -4.30 -6.27
C VAL A 179 -4.67 -3.39 -7.05
N MET A 180 -3.39 -3.38 -6.70
CA MET A 180 -2.38 -2.59 -7.40
C MET A 180 -2.13 -3.07 -8.83
N VAL A 181 -2.15 -4.38 -9.10
CA VAL A 181 -2.04 -4.94 -10.45
C VAL A 181 -3.24 -4.53 -11.30
N VAL A 182 -4.47 -4.62 -10.76
CA VAL A 182 -5.68 -4.17 -11.45
C VAL A 182 -5.61 -2.68 -11.76
N ALA A 183 -5.17 -1.86 -10.80
CA ALA A 183 -4.96 -0.44 -11.01
C ALA A 183 -3.89 -0.16 -12.09
N ALA A 184 -2.80 -0.93 -12.12
CA ALA A 184 -1.74 -0.81 -13.13
C ALA A 184 -2.26 -1.11 -14.53
N ILE A 185 -3.05 -2.17 -14.69
CA ILE A 185 -3.70 -2.52 -15.97
C ILE A 185 -4.67 -1.41 -16.38
N TRP A 186 -5.48 -0.90 -15.44
CA TRP A 186 -6.42 0.17 -15.69
C TRP A 186 -5.71 1.44 -16.18
N ALA A 187 -4.68 1.89 -15.45
CA ALA A 187 -3.87 3.05 -15.79
C ALA A 187 -3.21 2.90 -17.17
N LEU A 188 -2.69 1.70 -17.47
CA LEU A 188 -2.09 1.42 -18.77
C LEU A 188 -3.10 1.52 -19.90
N VAL A 189 -4.35 1.08 -19.70
CA VAL A 189 -5.40 1.16 -20.73
C VAL A 189 -5.93 2.59 -20.91
N THR A 190 -6.17 3.32 -19.81
CA THR A 190 -6.81 4.63 -19.86
C THR A 190 -5.86 5.78 -20.18
N LEU A 191 -4.59 5.71 -19.75
CA LEU A 191 -3.62 6.79 -19.96
C LEU A 191 -2.83 6.70 -21.27
N ARG A 192 -2.97 5.59 -22.01
CA ARG A 192 -2.36 5.44 -23.36
C ARG A 192 -2.73 6.60 -24.30
N GLY A 193 -3.96 7.11 -24.22
CA GLY A 193 -4.42 8.23 -25.07
C GLY A 193 -3.85 9.60 -24.67
N VAL A 194 -3.49 9.80 -23.41
CA VAL A 194 -2.91 11.07 -22.92
C VAL A 194 -1.49 11.25 -23.44
N SER A 195 -0.74 10.15 -23.52
CA SER A 195 0.66 10.15 -23.98
C SER A 195 0.77 10.59 -25.45
N ALA A 196 -0.13 10.10 -26.30
CA ALA A 196 -0.14 10.45 -27.72
C ALA A 196 -0.39 11.94 -27.98
N ASN A 197 -1.19 12.62 -27.13
CA ASN A 197 -1.47 14.04 -27.31
C ASN A 197 -0.31 14.94 -26.87
N LEU A 198 0.47 14.53 -25.86
CA LEU A 198 1.67 15.26 -25.43
C LEU A 198 2.79 15.16 -26.49
N ASP A 199 2.99 13.98 -27.08
CA ASP A 199 3.97 13.77 -28.15
C ASP A 199 3.64 14.65 -29.39
N LEU A 200 2.36 14.75 -29.77
CA LEU A 200 1.91 15.58 -30.89
C LEU A 200 2.03 17.10 -30.64
N ALA A 201 1.91 17.53 -29.38
CA ALA A 201 2.07 18.92 -28.99
C ALA A 201 3.56 19.34 -29.03
N GLU A 202 4.46 18.48 -28.54
CA GLU A 202 5.90 18.70 -28.62
C GLU A 202 6.42 18.73 -30.07
N GLU A 203 5.88 17.87 -30.95
CA GLU A 203 6.24 17.89 -32.37
C GLU A 203 5.81 19.18 -33.07
N HIS A 204 4.63 19.72 -32.74
CA HIS A 204 4.18 21.01 -33.27
C HIS A 204 5.08 22.17 -32.82
N GLU A 205 5.47 22.22 -31.54
CA GLU A 205 6.38 23.27 -31.06
C GLU A 205 7.77 23.21 -31.71
N ARG A 206 8.27 22.01 -32.00
CA ARG A 206 9.56 21.83 -32.71
C ARG A 206 9.50 22.19 -34.19
N GLN A 207 8.33 22.18 -34.82
CA GLN A 207 8.17 22.58 -36.23
C GLN A 207 7.99 24.09 -36.42
N VAL A 208 7.65 24.81 -35.35
CA VAL A 208 7.43 26.27 -35.37
C VAL A 208 8.70 27.07 -35.04
N HIS A 209 9.76 26.41 -34.57
CA HIS A 209 11.09 26.97 -34.30
C HIS A 209 12.15 26.51 -35.30
#